data_AF-A0A9E3UB04-F1
#
_entry.id   AF-A0A9E3UB04-F1
#
_cell.length_a   1.000
_cell.length_b   1.000
_cell.length_c   1.000
_cell.angle_alpha   90.00
_cell.angle_beta   90.00
_cell.angle_gamma   90.00
#
_symmetry.space_group_name_H-M   'P 1'
#
loop_
_entity.id
_entity.type
_entity.pdbx_description
1 polymer ?
#
loop_
_entity_poly.entity_id
_entity_poly.type
_entity_poly.pdbx_seq_one_letter_code
_entity_poly.pdbx_strand_id
1 'polypeptide(L)'
;MKEPRTTFVRRRIASLPFTTKNRRYVHELLRLETLVARGAPGSFVEAMWLEHLTSSHRLEYHAILRELAPEGYARALREEARTAREDRRLLAEEAEDERRQRTSDRALWTRCGGRPK
;
A
#
# COMPACT_ATOMS: atom_id res chain seq x y z
N MET A 1 -3.19 15.62 -24.16
CA MET A 1 -3.57 14.71 -23.04
C MET A 1 -4.40 13.59 -23.63
N LYS A 2 -4.14 12.32 -23.27
CA LYS A 2 -5.06 11.23 -23.60
C LYS A 2 -6.32 11.37 -22.73
N GLU A 3 -7.48 11.07 -23.29
CA GLU A 3 -8.73 11.08 -22.54
C GLU A 3 -8.73 10.00 -21.44
N PRO A 4 -9.32 10.26 -20.27
CA PRO A 4 -9.41 9.27 -19.21
C PRO A 4 -10.35 8.13 -19.59
N ARG A 5 -9.89 6.89 -19.37
CA ARG A 5 -10.58 5.65 -19.75
C ARG A 5 -11.65 5.26 -18.73
N THR A 6 -11.36 5.45 -17.45
CA THR A 6 -12.22 5.06 -16.34
C THR A 6 -13.22 6.15 -15.99
N THR A 7 -14.39 5.72 -15.56
CA THR A 7 -15.42 6.60 -15.02
C THR A 7 -14.97 7.23 -13.72
N PHE A 8 -14.23 6.49 -12.90
CA PHE A 8 -13.56 7.02 -11.71
C PHE A 8 -12.71 8.26 -12.01
N VAL A 9 -11.71 8.15 -12.91
CA VAL A 9 -10.80 9.27 -13.19
C VAL A 9 -11.55 10.45 -13.81
N ARG A 10 -12.50 10.20 -14.74
CA ARG A 10 -13.35 11.26 -15.31
C ARG A 10 -14.08 12.06 -14.23
N ARG A 11 -14.77 11.37 -13.31
CA ARG A 11 -15.51 12.03 -12.22
C ARG A 11 -14.57 12.76 -11.26
N ARG A 12 -13.42 12.16 -10.94
CA ARG A 12 -12.45 12.76 -10.02
C ARG A 12 -11.88 14.06 -10.58
N ILE A 13 -11.47 14.07 -11.84
CA ILE A 13 -10.97 15.27 -12.53
C ILE A 13 -12.06 16.36 -12.56
N ALA A 14 -13.29 16.01 -12.94
CA ALA A 14 -14.40 16.97 -13.02
C ALA A 14 -14.77 17.60 -11.67
N SER A 15 -14.54 16.87 -10.56
CA SER A 15 -14.86 17.36 -9.20
C SER A 15 -13.82 18.31 -8.60
N LEU A 16 -12.62 18.41 -9.18
CA LEU A 16 -11.50 19.13 -8.57
C LEU A 16 -11.42 20.57 -9.06
N PRO A 17 -11.22 21.55 -8.16
CA PRO A 17 -10.95 22.92 -8.57
C PRO A 17 -9.58 23.01 -9.26
N PHE A 18 -9.43 23.95 -10.19
CA PHE A 18 -8.17 24.13 -10.90
C PHE A 18 -7.12 24.79 -9.98
N THR A 19 -6.20 23.99 -9.45
CA THR A 19 -5.07 24.43 -8.62
C THR A 19 -3.79 23.70 -9.03
N THR A 20 -2.62 24.25 -8.72
CA THR A 20 -1.32 23.61 -9.05
C THR A 20 -1.18 22.22 -8.42
N LYS A 21 -1.64 22.07 -7.16
CA LYS A 21 -1.68 20.77 -6.46
C LYS A 21 -2.58 19.78 -7.19
N ASN A 22 -3.78 20.20 -7.57
CA ASN A 22 -4.72 19.35 -8.29
C ASN A 22 -4.24 19.01 -9.69
N ARG A 23 -3.50 19.91 -10.37
CA ARG A 23 -2.90 19.63 -11.67
C ARG A 23 -1.91 18.46 -11.61
N ARG A 24 -1.06 18.45 -10.58
CA ARG A 24 -0.12 17.34 -10.34
C ARG A 24 -0.87 16.05 -10.04
N TYR A 25 -1.84 16.09 -9.13
CA TYR A 25 -2.66 14.93 -8.80
C TYR A 25 -3.40 14.36 -10.02
N VAL A 26 -4.02 15.20 -10.85
CA VAL A 26 -4.68 14.76 -12.10
C VAL A 26 -3.69 14.09 -13.05
N HIS A 27 -2.49 14.62 -13.20
CA HIS A 27 -1.46 14.01 -14.03
C HIS A 27 -1.03 12.63 -13.50
N GLU A 28 -0.88 12.50 -12.18
CA GLU A 28 -0.58 11.24 -11.50
C GLU A 28 -1.70 10.21 -11.71
N LEU A 29 -2.97 10.61 -11.60
CA LEU A 29 -4.12 9.73 -11.89
C LEU A 29 -4.14 9.24 -13.34
N LEU A 30 -3.92 10.13 -14.31
CA LEU A 30 -3.88 9.76 -15.73
C LEU A 30 -2.70 8.81 -16.02
N ARG A 31 -1.55 9.04 -15.38
CA ARG A 31 -0.38 8.17 -15.52
C ARG A 31 -0.63 6.79 -14.92
N LEU A 32 -1.21 6.74 -13.72
CA LEU A 32 -1.60 5.51 -13.05
C LEU A 32 -2.59 4.70 -13.91
N GLU A 33 -3.64 5.35 -14.41
CA GLU A 33 -4.62 4.72 -15.31
C GLU A 33 -3.95 4.17 -16.58
N THR A 34 -3.02 4.91 -17.18
CA THR A 34 -2.29 4.46 -18.36
C THR A 34 -1.46 3.22 -18.07
N LEU A 35 -0.75 3.18 -16.94
CA LEU A 35 0.08 2.04 -16.54
C LEU A 35 -0.79 0.81 -16.25
N VAL A 36 -1.89 0.99 -15.52
CA VAL A 36 -2.86 -0.09 -15.26
C VAL A 36 -3.46 -0.63 -16.54
N ALA A 37 -3.89 0.25 -17.45
CA ALA A 37 -4.51 -0.18 -18.69
C ALA A 37 -3.55 -0.93 -19.63
N ARG A 38 -2.23 -0.75 -19.48
CA ARG A 38 -1.22 -1.52 -20.21
C ARG A 38 -0.93 -2.88 -19.57
N GLY A 39 -1.31 -3.09 -18.31
CA GLY A 39 -1.12 -4.35 -17.58
C GLY A 39 0.29 -4.60 -17.05
N ALA A 40 1.33 -4.01 -17.65
CA ALA A 40 2.71 -4.14 -17.18
C ALA A 40 3.55 -2.87 -17.42
N PRO A 41 4.55 -2.58 -16.57
CA PRO A 41 5.58 -1.59 -16.84
C PRO A 41 6.45 -2.02 -18.04
N GLY A 42 6.76 -1.11 -18.95
CA GLY A 42 7.61 -1.39 -20.12
C GLY A 42 9.10 -1.19 -19.84
N SER A 43 9.44 -0.63 -18.68
CA SER A 43 10.81 -0.40 -18.24
C SER A 43 10.90 -0.41 -16.72
N PHE A 44 12.13 -0.53 -16.20
CA PHE A 44 12.42 -0.43 -14.77
C PHE A 44 11.93 0.88 -14.16
N VAL A 45 12.16 2.00 -14.86
CA VAL A 45 11.69 3.32 -14.43
C VAL A 45 10.16 3.30 -14.28
N GLU A 46 9.43 2.79 -15.27
CA GLU A 46 7.97 2.72 -15.16
C GLU A 46 7.48 1.80 -14.04
N ALA A 47 8.23 0.74 -13.70
CA ALA A 47 7.93 -0.10 -12.56
C ALA A 47 8.05 0.67 -11.24
N MET A 48 9.13 1.44 -11.06
CA MET A 48 9.30 2.31 -9.90
C MET A 48 8.20 3.37 -9.80
N TRP A 49 7.80 3.97 -10.92
CA TRP A 49 6.69 4.92 -10.96
C TRP A 49 5.38 4.26 -10.57
N LEU A 50 5.10 3.04 -11.05
CA LEU A 50 3.90 2.31 -10.67
C LEU A 50 3.88 2.02 -9.17
N GLU A 51 5.00 1.58 -8.60
CA GLU A 51 5.13 1.33 -7.15
C GLU A 51 4.92 2.61 -6.33
N HIS A 52 5.50 3.73 -6.76
CA HIS A 52 5.31 5.01 -6.08
C HIS A 52 3.85 5.50 -6.17
N LEU A 53 3.20 5.36 -7.33
CA LEU A 53 1.83 5.83 -7.54
C LEU A 53 0.81 4.93 -6.82
N THR A 54 1.04 3.62 -6.79
CA THR A 54 0.17 2.67 -6.08
C THR A 54 0.22 2.87 -4.58
N SER A 55 1.41 3.11 -4.02
CA SER A 55 1.57 3.44 -2.60
C SER A 55 0.97 4.80 -2.23
N SER A 56 1.16 5.82 -3.07
CA SER A 56 0.68 7.19 -2.79
C SER A 56 -0.82 7.37 -3.02
N HIS A 57 -1.40 6.64 -3.98
CA HIS A 57 -2.79 6.77 -4.44
C HIS A 57 -3.52 5.42 -4.42
N ARG A 58 -3.40 4.69 -3.31
CA ARG A 58 -3.89 3.31 -3.19
C ARG A 58 -5.38 3.17 -3.47
N LEU A 59 -6.21 4.10 -2.95
CA LEU A 59 -7.66 4.05 -3.15
C LEU A 59 -8.03 4.26 -4.61
N GLU A 60 -7.37 5.21 -5.27
CA GLU A 60 -7.55 5.51 -6.68
C GLU A 60 -7.05 4.38 -7.57
N TYR A 61 -5.91 3.77 -7.22
CA TYR A 61 -5.40 2.59 -7.89
C TYR A 61 -6.43 1.46 -7.88
N HIS A 62 -7.01 1.14 -6.73
CA HIS A 62 -8.04 0.12 -6.63
C HIS A 62 -9.29 0.45 -7.45
N ALA A 63 -9.76 1.69 -7.42
CA ALA A 63 -10.90 2.12 -8.22
C ALA A 63 -10.64 1.98 -9.72
N ILE A 64 -9.46 2.40 -10.18
CA ILE A 64 -9.01 2.28 -11.57
C ILE A 64 -8.87 0.80 -11.96
N LEU A 65 -8.21 0.00 -11.12
CA LEU A 65 -7.94 -1.42 -11.36
C LEU A 65 -9.25 -2.22 -11.43
N ARG A 66 -10.22 -1.91 -10.57
CA ARG A 66 -11.54 -2.56 -10.59
C ARG A 66 -12.30 -2.32 -11.90
N GLU A 67 -12.16 -1.13 -12.51
CA GLU A 67 -12.80 -0.81 -13.79
C GLU A 67 -12.05 -1.39 -14.99
N LEU A 68 -10.71 -1.36 -14.98
CA LEU A 68 -9.90 -1.74 -16.15
C LEU A 68 -9.44 -3.19 -16.17
N ALA A 69 -9.20 -3.80 -15.02
CA ALA A 69 -8.69 -5.15 -14.88
C ALA A 69 -9.28 -5.84 -13.63
N PRO A 70 -10.57 -6.26 -13.68
CA PRO A 70 -11.25 -6.85 -12.53
C PRO A 70 -10.55 -8.08 -11.94
N GLU A 71 -9.95 -8.92 -12.80
CA GLU A 71 -9.14 -10.07 -12.37
C GLU A 71 -7.86 -9.65 -11.66
N GLY A 72 -7.20 -8.60 -12.18
CA GLY A 72 -6.03 -7.98 -11.56
C GLY A 72 -6.38 -7.38 -10.19
N TYR A 73 -7.58 -6.80 -10.05
CA TYR A 73 -8.08 -6.29 -8.78
C TYR A 73 -8.27 -7.40 -7.73
N ALA A 74 -8.86 -8.53 -8.13
CA ALA A 74 -9.00 -9.67 -7.24
C ALA A 74 -7.65 -10.24 -6.80
N ARG A 75 -6.65 -10.26 -7.70
CA ARG A 75 -5.28 -10.67 -7.36
C ARG A 75 -4.63 -9.70 -6.38
N ALA A 76 -4.70 -8.39 -6.65
CA ALA A 76 -4.12 -7.36 -5.79
C ALA A 76 -4.68 -7.44 -4.36
N LEU A 77 -5.99 -7.61 -4.19
CA LEU A 77 -6.60 -7.79 -2.86
C LEU A 77 -6.08 -9.03 -2.12
N ARG A 78 -5.83 -10.13 -2.84
CA ARG A 78 -5.28 -11.35 -2.23
C ARG A 78 -3.83 -11.17 -1.80
N GLU A 79 -3.03 -10.49 -2.60
CA GLU A 79 -1.64 -10.17 -2.27
C GLU A 79 -1.57 -9.24 -1.06
N GLU A 80 -2.36 -8.17 -1.04
CA GLU A 80 -2.42 -7.28 0.13
C GLU A 80 -2.87 -8.00 1.41
N ALA A 81 -3.88 -8.87 1.31
CA ALA A 81 -4.31 -9.68 2.44
C ALA A 81 -3.25 -10.66 2.91
N ARG A 82 -2.41 -11.18 2.00
CA ARG A 82 -1.28 -12.04 2.32
C ARG A 82 -0.18 -11.25 3.03
N THR A 83 0.24 -10.11 2.49
CA THR A 83 1.27 -9.25 3.10
C THR A 83 0.85 -8.82 4.50
N ALA A 84 -0.41 -8.39 4.68
CA ALA A 84 -0.94 -8.02 5.99
C ALA A 84 -0.93 -9.17 7.02
N ARG A 85 -1.08 -10.42 6.57
CA ARG A 85 -0.96 -11.60 7.45
C ARG A 85 0.49 -11.89 7.81
N GLU A 86 1.40 -11.76 6.86
CA GLU A 86 2.84 -11.94 7.09
C GLU A 86 3.36 -10.87 8.07
N ASP A 87 3.02 -9.60 7.86
CA ASP A 87 3.37 -8.50 8.78
C ASP A 87 2.84 -8.73 10.18
N ARG A 88 1.57 -9.16 10.30
CA ARG A 88 0.97 -9.48 11.60
C ARG A 88 1.67 -10.67 12.29
N ARG A 89 2.15 -11.65 11.52
CA ARG A 89 2.89 -12.78 12.07
C ARG A 89 4.24 -12.32 12.62
N LEU A 90 4.98 -11.51 11.87
CA LEU A 90 6.27 -10.97 12.31
C LEU A 90 6.13 -10.13 13.57
N LEU A 91 5.15 -9.23 13.63
CA LEU A 91 4.87 -8.43 14.84
C LEU A 91 4.48 -9.30 16.05
N ALA A 92 3.81 -10.42 15.82
CA ALA A 92 3.46 -11.36 16.90
C ALA A 92 4.68 -12.13 17.40
N GLU A 93 5.56 -12.58 16.50
CA GLU A 93 6.84 -13.22 16.83
C GLU A 93 7.73 -12.27 17.65
N GLU A 94 7.89 -11.01 17.19
CA GLU A 94 8.65 -9.98 17.92
C GLU A 94 8.07 -9.72 19.31
N ALA A 95 6.74 -9.61 19.43
CA ALA A 95 6.08 -9.41 20.72
C ALA A 95 6.25 -10.60 21.67
N GLU A 96 6.31 -11.83 21.14
CA GLU A 96 6.56 -13.04 21.94
C GLU A 96 8.01 -13.08 22.43
N ASP A 97 8.97 -12.75 21.58
CA ASP A 97 10.38 -12.69 21.93
C ASP A 97 10.65 -11.60 22.98
N GLU A 98 10.04 -10.42 22.85
CA GLU A 98 10.10 -9.39 23.90
C GLU A 98 9.54 -9.90 25.24
N ARG A 99 8.41 -10.63 25.22
CA ARG A 99 7.85 -11.21 26.46
C ARG A 99 8.77 -12.25 27.08
N ARG A 100 9.43 -13.08 26.26
CA ARG A 100 10.40 -14.09 26.72
C ARG A 100 11.64 -13.42 27.33
N GLN A 101 12.15 -12.36 26.71
CA GLN A 101 13.26 -11.58 27.27
C GLN A 101 12.87 -10.94 28.60
N ARG A 102 11.73 -10.24 28.69
CA ARG A 102 11.27 -9.62 29.94
C ARG A 102 11.08 -10.62 31.07
N THR A 103 10.58 -11.82 30.77
CA THR A 103 10.42 -12.89 31.77
C THR A 103 11.77 -13.46 32.21
N SER A 104 12.70 -13.67 31.29
CA SER A 104 14.08 -14.08 31.59
C SER A 104 14.81 -13.03 32.46
N ASP A 105 14.74 -11.76 32.08
CA ASP A 105 15.35 -10.65 32.83
C ASP A 105 14.76 -10.52 34.23
N ARG A 106 13.43 -10.68 34.36
CA ARG A 106 12.76 -10.71 35.67
C ARG A 106 13.25 -11.89 36.51
N ALA A 107 13.40 -13.07 35.93
CA ALA A 107 13.92 -14.24 36.63
C ALA A 107 15.37 -14.04 37.09
N LEU A 108 16.21 -13.44 36.25
CA LEU A 108 17.59 -13.08 36.59
C LEU A 108 17.64 -12.05 37.74
N TRP A 109 16.81 -11.00 37.67
CA TRP A 109 16.69 -9.99 38.73
C TRP A 109 16.33 -10.61 40.07
N THR A 110 15.35 -11.52 40.10
CA THR A 110 14.99 -12.25 41.32
C THR A 110 16.13 -13.12 41.84
N ARG A 111 16.87 -13.82 40.96
CA ARG A 111 18.05 -14.63 41.36
C ARG A 111 19.17 -13.77 41.97
N CYS A 112 19.35 -12.54 41.51
CA CYS A 112 20.34 -11.60 42.04
C CYS A 112 19.89 -10.89 43.33
N GLY A 113 18.79 -11.31 43.96
CA GLY A 113 18.30 -10.75 45.23
C GLY A 113 17.32 -9.58 45.08
N GLY A 114 16.87 -9.28 43.86
CA GLY A 114 15.86 -8.27 43.59
C GLY A 114 14.48 -8.67 44.11
N ARG A 115 13.81 -7.78 44.87
CA ARG A 115 12.45 -8.02 45.38
C ARG A 115 11.38 -7.66 44.32
N PRO A 116 10.39 -8.52 44.07
CA PRO A 116 9.24 -8.13 43.24
C PRO A 116 8.42 -7.07 43.98
N LYS A 117 8.05 -5.98 43.27
CA LYS A 117 7.01 -5.05 43.71
C LYS A 117 5.63 -5.63 43.41
#